data_AF-Q6MQH2-F1
#
_entry.id   AF-Q6MQH2-F1
#
_cell.length_a   1.000
_cell.length_b   1.000
_cell.length_c   1.000
_cell.angle_alpha   90.00
_cell.angle_beta   90.00
_cell.angle_gamma   90.00
#
_symmetry.space_group_name_H-M   'P 1'
#
loop_
_entity.id
_entity.type
_entity.pdbx_description
1 polymer ?
#
loop_
_entity_poly.entity_id
_entity_poly.type
_entity_poly.pdbx_seq_one_letter_code
_entity_poly.pdbx_strand_id
1 'polypeptide(L)'
;MSGVGFFFSIVVMTFMVLGPTSAYAGKVESIQEVIEKKCRKKISYEEALSLIRPLYLTCVPGTKVTVYDSCQVKCLKPNSGAVIGR
;
A
#
# COMPACT_ATOMS: atom_id res chain seq x y z
N MET A 1 23.40 50.08 21.82
CA MET A 1 23.62 49.38 23.10
C MET A 1 22.69 48.17 23.15
N SER A 2 23.30 46.99 23.16
CA SER A 2 22.86 45.76 23.85
C SER A 2 21.52 45.13 23.46
N GLY A 3 21.61 44.22 22.50
CA GLY A 3 20.74 43.05 22.44
C GLY A 3 21.21 41.95 23.41
N VAL A 4 20.49 40.83 23.33
CA VAL A 4 20.72 39.51 23.95
C VAL A 4 20.26 39.36 25.41
N GLY A 5 18.95 39.17 25.58
CA GLY A 5 18.36 38.47 26.71
C GLY A 5 18.14 37.01 26.35
N PHE A 6 19.14 36.17 26.62
CA PHE A 6 18.99 34.73 26.77
C PHE A 6 18.11 34.46 28.01
N PHE A 7 17.45 33.29 28.04
CA PHE A 7 16.68 32.68 29.13
C PHE A 7 15.14 32.70 29.00
N PHE A 8 14.57 31.52 29.25
CA PHE A 8 13.16 31.17 29.40
C PHE A 8 12.31 30.97 28.13
N SER A 9 12.36 29.77 27.58
CA SER A 9 11.15 28.92 27.56
C SER A 9 11.43 27.57 26.91
N ILE A 10 11.58 26.58 27.77
CA ILE A 10 11.36 25.17 27.50
C ILE A 10 9.90 25.04 27.04
N VAL A 11 9.64 25.02 25.72
CA VAL A 11 8.34 24.61 25.17
C VAL A 11 8.52 23.27 24.47
N VAL A 12 8.16 22.25 25.23
CA VAL A 12 7.66 20.96 24.80
C VAL A 12 6.70 21.11 23.61
N MET A 13 7.10 20.63 22.43
CA MET A 13 6.26 20.09 21.34
C MET A 13 7.25 19.83 20.20
N THR A 14 7.43 18.63 19.67
CA THR A 14 6.37 17.90 19.00
C THR A 14 6.84 16.46 18.86
N PHE A 15 6.06 15.54 19.39
CA PHE A 15 6.16 14.12 19.09
C PHE A 15 6.15 13.95 17.57
N MET A 16 7.29 13.61 16.98
CA MET A 16 7.30 12.89 15.71
C MET A 16 6.70 11.52 15.99
N VAL A 17 5.36 11.44 15.94
CA VAL A 17 4.66 10.18 15.76
C VAL A 17 5.04 9.70 14.37
N LEU A 18 6.14 8.93 14.28
CA LEU A 18 6.31 7.98 13.19
C LEU A 18 5.19 6.96 13.34
N GLY A 19 4.01 7.32 12.84
CA GLY A 19 2.94 6.37 12.60
C GLY A 19 3.48 5.25 11.71
N PRO A 20 3.02 4.00 11.89
CA PRO A 20 3.48 2.89 11.08
C PRO A 20 3.24 3.25 9.62
N THR A 21 4.34 3.39 8.87
CA THR A 21 4.32 3.51 7.43
C THR A 21 3.42 2.39 6.92
N SER A 22 2.35 2.77 6.23
CA SER A 22 1.40 1.85 5.64
C SER A 22 2.16 0.93 4.69
N ALA A 23 2.58 -0.24 5.19
CA ALA A 23 3.31 -1.28 4.45
C ALA A 23 2.51 -1.87 3.25
N TYR A 24 1.35 -1.26 2.98
CA TYR A 24 0.40 -1.59 1.95
C TYR A 24 0.24 -0.47 0.91
N ALA A 25 0.77 0.76 1.11
CA ALA A 25 0.57 1.88 0.18
C ALA A 25 0.98 1.51 -1.25
N GLY A 26 2.20 0.99 -1.44
CA GLY A 26 2.66 0.54 -2.76
C GLY A 26 1.87 -0.64 -3.34
N LYS A 27 1.25 -1.47 -2.50
CA LYS A 27 0.36 -2.56 -2.94
C LYS A 27 -1.00 -2.03 -3.39
N VAL A 28 -1.53 -1.01 -2.71
CA VAL A 28 -2.79 -0.35 -3.09
C VAL A 28 -2.65 0.30 -4.45
N GLU A 29 -1.60 1.09 -4.66
CA GLU A 29 -1.32 1.75 -5.94
C GLU A 29 -1.19 0.71 -7.07
N SER A 30 -0.45 -0.38 -6.84
CA SER A 30 -0.33 -1.49 -7.79
C SER A 30 -1.69 -2.12 -8.15
N ILE A 31 -2.60 -2.28 -7.18
CA ILE A 31 -3.95 -2.81 -7.45
C ILE A 31 -4.75 -1.82 -8.28
N GLN A 32 -4.73 -0.53 -7.93
CA GLN A 32 -5.44 0.51 -8.67
C GLN A 32 -5.00 0.55 -10.12
N GLU A 33 -3.69 0.58 -10.38
CA GLU A 33 -3.14 0.57 -11.75
C GLU A 33 -3.55 -0.68 -12.52
N VAL A 34 -3.46 -1.86 -11.90
CA VAL A 34 -3.80 -3.11 -12.58
C VAL A 34 -5.29 -3.19 -12.89
N ILE A 35 -6.15 -2.76 -11.96
CA ILE A 35 -7.61 -2.72 -12.15
C ILE A 35 -8.00 -1.68 -13.20
N GLU A 36 -7.37 -0.51 -13.19
CA GLU A 36 -7.60 0.51 -14.22
C GLU A 36 -7.18 -0.01 -15.60
N LYS A 37 -6.04 -0.70 -15.70
CA LYS A 37 -5.53 -1.23 -16.97
C LYS A 37 -6.32 -2.44 -17.47
N LYS A 38 -6.74 -3.35 -16.59
CA LYS A 38 -7.41 -4.62 -16.94
C LYS A 38 -8.92 -4.49 -16.99
N CYS A 39 -9.50 -3.80 -16.03
CA CYS A 39 -10.95 -3.66 -15.87
C CYS A 39 -11.46 -2.32 -16.42
N ARG A 40 -10.57 -1.40 -16.84
CA ARG A 40 -10.93 -0.02 -17.25
C ARG A 40 -11.81 0.68 -16.22
N LYS A 41 -11.62 0.34 -14.94
CA LYS A 41 -12.39 0.85 -13.81
C LYS A 41 -11.42 1.54 -12.86
N LYS A 42 -11.73 2.78 -12.50
CA LYS A 42 -11.02 3.49 -11.45
C LYS A 42 -11.68 3.17 -10.12
N ILE A 43 -10.88 2.76 -9.14
CA ILE A 43 -11.36 2.29 -7.83
C ILE A 43 -10.79 3.16 -6.71
N SER A 44 -11.57 3.27 -5.63
CA SER A 44 -11.21 4.06 -4.47
C SER A 44 -10.05 3.40 -3.70
N TYR A 45 -9.33 4.16 -2.87
CA TYR A 45 -8.28 3.61 -2.01
C TYR A 45 -8.82 2.51 -1.07
N GLU A 46 -10.01 2.73 -0.50
CA GLU A 46 -10.69 1.76 0.39
C GLU A 46 -11.11 0.46 -0.34
N GLU A 47 -11.58 0.59 -1.59
CA GLU A 47 -11.88 -0.57 -2.43
C GLU A 47 -10.60 -1.37 -2.72
N ALA A 48 -9.53 -0.68 -3.09
CA ALA A 48 -8.25 -1.31 -3.37
C ALA A 48 -7.65 -1.99 -2.12
N LEU A 49 -7.84 -1.41 -0.92
CA LEU A 49 -7.47 -2.03 0.35
C LEU A 49 -8.22 -3.36 0.57
N SER A 50 -9.52 -3.39 0.30
CA SER A 50 -10.32 -4.63 0.41
C SER A 50 -9.83 -5.71 -0.55
N LEU A 51 -9.22 -5.32 -1.67
CA LEU A 51 -8.65 -6.21 -2.67
C LEU A 51 -7.24 -6.71 -2.36
N ILE A 52 -6.53 -6.13 -1.38
CA ILE A 52 -5.22 -6.62 -0.97
C ILE A 52 -5.31 -8.06 -0.47
N ARG A 53 -6.30 -8.35 0.36
CA ARG A 53 -6.46 -9.70 0.92
C ARG A 53 -6.64 -10.76 -0.17
N PRO A 54 -7.59 -10.62 -1.11
CA PRO A 54 -7.73 -11.59 -2.20
C PRO A 54 -6.55 -11.58 -3.17
N LEU A 55 -5.93 -10.43 -3.49
CA LEU A 55 -4.89 -10.35 -4.54
C LEU A 55 -3.45 -10.55 -4.07
N TYR A 56 -3.16 -10.39 -2.78
CA TYR A 56 -1.81 -10.54 -2.23
C TYR A 56 -1.68 -11.60 -1.14
N LEU A 57 -2.75 -11.91 -0.40
CA LEU A 57 -2.65 -12.81 0.76
C LEU A 57 -3.23 -14.20 0.45
N THR A 58 -4.44 -14.27 -0.09
CA THR A 58 -5.18 -15.52 -0.23
C THR A 58 -5.16 -16.13 -1.62
N CYS A 59 -4.82 -15.38 -2.68
CA CYS A 59 -4.70 -15.98 -4.01
C CYS A 59 -3.51 -16.93 -4.13
N VAL A 60 -3.65 -17.89 -5.03
CA VAL A 60 -2.59 -18.83 -5.40
C VAL A 60 -1.72 -18.14 -6.46
N PRO A 61 -0.40 -18.05 -6.25
CA PRO A 61 0.46 -17.42 -7.24
C PRO A 61 0.38 -18.18 -8.58
N GLY A 62 0.33 -17.42 -9.68
CA GLY A 62 0.15 -17.96 -11.03
C GLY A 62 -1.32 -18.10 -11.46
N THR A 63 -2.29 -17.95 -10.56
CA THR A 63 -3.72 -17.96 -10.91
C THR A 63 -4.27 -16.56 -11.16
N LYS A 64 -5.47 -16.50 -11.75
CA LYS A 64 -6.25 -15.28 -11.94
C LYS A 64 -7.37 -15.24 -10.90
N VAL A 65 -7.58 -14.09 -10.29
CA VAL A 65 -8.64 -13.80 -9.33
C VAL A 65 -9.69 -12.95 -10.02
N THR A 66 -10.96 -13.35 -9.92
CA THR A 66 -12.08 -12.54 -10.40
C THR A 66 -12.41 -11.49 -9.34
N VAL A 67 -12.34 -10.21 -9.73
CA VAL A 67 -12.49 -9.08 -8.80
C VAL A 67 -13.83 -8.34 -8.98
N TYR A 68 -14.34 -8.30 -10.21
CA TYR A 68 -15.64 -7.71 -10.56
C TYR A 68 -16.37 -8.64 -11.55
N ASP A 69 -17.62 -8.30 -11.91
CA ASP A 69 -18.61 -9.02 -12.76
C ASP A 69 -18.07 -9.79 -13.98
N SER A 70 -16.83 -9.54 -14.42
CA SER A 70 -16.07 -10.45 -15.28
C SER A 70 -14.56 -10.16 -15.31
N CYS A 71 -14.05 -9.27 -14.44
CA CYS A 71 -12.67 -8.82 -14.54
C CYS A 71 -11.73 -9.75 -13.77
N GLN A 72 -10.91 -10.47 -14.54
CA GLN A 72 -9.88 -11.35 -14.01
C GLN A 72 -8.54 -10.65 -13.95
N VAL A 73 -7.95 -10.67 -12.76
CA VAL A 73 -6.70 -10.01 -12.44
C VAL A 73 -5.68 -11.06 -12.03
N LYS A 74 -4.42 -10.92 -12.43
CA LYS A 74 -3.38 -11.86 -12.00
C LYS A 74 -3.20 -11.73 -10.48
N CYS A 75 -3.05 -12.87 -9.80
CA CYS A 75 -2.62 -12.89 -8.41
C CYS A 75 -1.29 -12.13 -8.27
N LEU A 76 -1.26 -11.13 -7.37
CA LEU A 76 -0.11 -10.25 -7.13
C LEU A 76 0.70 -10.72 -5.90
N LYS A 77 0.29 -11.82 -5.27
CA LYS A 77 1.03 -12.44 -4.17
C LYS A 77 2.46 -12.74 -4.63
N PRO A 78 3.49 -12.25 -3.90
CA PRO A 78 4.86 -12.61 -4.22
C PRO A 78 5.02 -14.11 -4.08
N ASN A 79 5.68 -14.72 -5.06
CA ASN A 79 6.10 -16.11 -5.00
C ASN A 79 7.24 -16.26 -3.97
N SER A 80 6.92 -16.22 -2.68
CA SER A 80 7.88 -16.45 -1.59
C SER A 80 8.32 -17.93 -1.48
N GLY A 81 8.54 -18.60 -2.62
CA GLY A 81 8.94 -20.00 -2.71
C GLY A 81 9.26 -20.52 -4.12
N ALA A 82 9.20 -19.69 -5.17
CA ALA A 82 9.47 -20.11 -6.55
C ALA A 82 10.87 -19.70 -7.04
N VAL A 83 11.88 -19.81 -6.16
CA VAL A 83 13.29 -19.85 -6.54
C VAL A 83 13.78 -21.27 -6.29
N ILE A 84 13.37 -22.18 -7.17
CA ILE A 84 14.20 -23.35 -7.46
C ILE A 84 15.16 -22.84 -8.54
N GLY A 85 16.42 -22.68 -8.17
CA GLY A 85 17.47 -22.11 -9.02
C GLY A 85 17.52 -22.77 -10.39
N ARG A 86 17.82 -21.95 -11.40
CA ARG A 86 18.43 -22.44 -12.63
C ARG A 86 19.94 -22.40 -12.48
#